data_AF-B0RJG2-F1
#
_entry.id   AF-B0RJG2-F1
#
_cell.length_a   1.000
_cell.length_b   1.000
_cell.length_c   1.000
_cell.angle_alpha   90.00
_cell.angle_beta   90.00
_cell.angle_gamma   90.00
#
_symmetry.space_group_name_H-M   'P 1'
#
loop_
_entity.id
_entity.type
_entity.pdbx_description
1 polymer ?
#
loop_
_entity_poly.entity_id
_entity_poly.type
_entity_poly.pdbx_seq_one_letter_code
_entity_poly.pdbx_strand_id
1 'polypeptide(L)'
;MALIAPYAPLPNHLTVGGYNPSPGRHAAESIEAAWDLAHAEARSRADAARIVELTEALRAARSEQIRGDDPRLMEFWAAAQEAATEAEHCDVFDDLAEALGGPRRSKDYDVVMYVRATIRVTDTVSATSSDEAEQIAEAEISTGSLLDSLRENGADRWDVDEIHTSFA
;
A
#
# COMPACT_ATOMS: atom_id res chain seq x y z
N MET A 1 -76.69 71.59 -59.32
CA MET A 1 -77.82 71.30 -58.40
C MET A 1 -77.46 70.02 -57.65
N ALA A 2 -76.83 69.98 -56.48
CA ALA A 2 -76.84 70.77 -55.24
C ALA A 2 -78.16 70.71 -54.44
N LEU A 3 -78.10 70.08 -53.25
CA LEU A 3 -78.74 70.35 -51.93
C LEU A 3 -78.82 69.01 -51.13
N ILE A 4 -77.93 68.68 -50.18
CA ILE A 4 -77.78 69.09 -48.76
C ILE A 4 -78.90 68.56 -47.80
N ALA A 5 -78.50 67.54 -46.99
CA ALA A 5 -78.70 67.23 -45.54
C ALA A 5 -80.10 67.25 -44.86
N PRO A 6 -80.30 66.48 -43.74
CA PRO A 6 -79.87 66.91 -42.40
C PRO A 6 -79.29 65.81 -41.47
N TYR A 7 -79.05 66.18 -40.21
CA TYR A 7 -78.01 65.72 -39.26
C TYR A 7 -78.59 64.99 -38.00
N ALA A 8 -77.88 63.93 -37.52
CA ALA A 8 -77.74 63.40 -36.12
C ALA A 8 -78.92 62.73 -35.34
N PRO A 9 -78.70 61.98 -34.21
CA PRO A 9 -77.47 61.51 -33.52
C PRO A 9 -77.41 59.97 -33.17
N LEU A 10 -76.27 59.54 -32.58
CA LEU A 10 -75.87 58.18 -32.13
C LEU A 10 -76.69 57.58 -30.95
N PRO A 11 -76.55 56.26 -30.64
CA PRO A 11 -75.69 55.95 -29.49
C PRO A 11 -74.80 54.68 -29.60
N ASN A 12 -73.61 54.83 -28.99
CA ASN A 12 -72.74 53.84 -28.34
C ASN A 12 -73.35 52.47 -28.06
N HIS A 13 -72.65 51.36 -28.34
CA HIS A 13 -72.04 50.46 -27.33
C HIS A 13 -71.43 49.17 -27.93
N LEU A 14 -70.16 49.17 -28.32
CA LEU A 14 -69.35 47.94 -28.39
C LEU A 14 -67.89 48.26 -28.03
N THR A 15 -67.57 48.18 -26.74
CA THR A 15 -66.20 48.08 -26.25
C THR A 15 -65.63 46.72 -26.66
N VAL A 16 -64.94 46.69 -27.80
CA VAL A 16 -63.97 45.64 -28.09
C VAL A 16 -62.82 45.82 -27.11
N GLY A 17 -62.74 44.95 -26.10
CA GLY A 17 -61.61 44.86 -25.19
C GLY A 17 -60.35 44.50 -25.97
N GLY A 18 -59.64 45.51 -26.46
CA GLY A 18 -58.33 45.37 -27.04
C GLY A 18 -57.36 44.92 -25.95
N TYR A 19 -56.90 43.68 -26.04
CA TYR A 19 -55.69 43.24 -25.37
C TYR A 19 -54.54 44.13 -25.89
N ASN A 20 -54.03 45.02 -25.05
CA ASN A 20 -52.85 45.82 -25.34
C ASN A 20 -51.66 45.17 -24.62
N PRO A 21 -50.89 44.28 -25.28
CA PRO A 21 -49.65 43.80 -24.68
C PRO A 21 -48.66 44.96 -24.73
N SER A 22 -48.31 45.51 -23.56
CA SER A 22 -47.23 46.49 -23.45
C SER A 22 -45.97 45.95 -24.13
N PRO A 23 -45.45 46.58 -25.22
CA PRO A 23 -44.34 46.06 -26.02
C PRO A 23 -43.06 45.77 -25.22
N GLY A 24 -42.89 46.40 -24.05
CA GLY A 24 -41.72 46.21 -23.19
C GLY A 24 -41.69 44.90 -22.40
N ARG A 25 -42.82 44.22 -22.14
CA ARG A 25 -42.82 42.98 -21.35
C ARG A 25 -42.30 41.77 -22.13
N HIS A 26 -42.77 41.58 -23.35
CA HIS A 26 -42.29 40.49 -24.22
C HIS A 26 -40.82 40.67 -24.65
N ALA A 27 -40.37 41.92 -24.77
CA ALA A 27 -38.95 42.22 -25.02
C ALA A 27 -38.08 41.90 -23.78
N ALA A 28 -38.54 42.20 -22.57
CA ALA A 28 -37.83 41.85 -21.34
C ALA A 28 -37.77 40.32 -21.12
N GLU A 29 -38.88 39.62 -21.32
CA GLU A 29 -38.97 38.15 -21.19
C GLU A 29 -38.06 37.42 -22.20
N SER A 30 -37.96 37.92 -23.43
CA SER A 30 -37.06 37.34 -24.44
C SER A 30 -35.58 37.60 -24.17
N ILE A 31 -35.24 38.73 -23.54
CA ILE A 31 -33.86 39.01 -23.11
C ILE A 31 -33.46 38.12 -21.93
N GLU A 32 -34.35 37.91 -20.96
CA GLU A 32 -34.12 37.02 -19.82
C GLU A 32 -33.96 35.56 -20.27
N ALA A 33 -34.82 35.08 -21.17
CA ALA A 33 -34.69 33.75 -21.74
C ALA A 33 -33.39 33.56 -22.54
N ALA A 34 -32.96 34.58 -23.29
CA ALA A 34 -31.68 34.54 -24.01
C ALA A 34 -30.47 34.53 -23.06
N TRP A 35 -30.56 35.27 -21.95
CA TRP A 35 -29.53 35.27 -20.91
C TRP A 35 -29.40 33.90 -20.24
N ASP A 36 -30.52 33.28 -19.86
CA ASP A 36 -30.54 31.96 -19.22
C ASP A 36 -30.00 30.87 -20.14
N LEU A 37 -30.37 30.91 -21.43
CA LEU A 37 -29.84 29.99 -22.43
C LEU A 37 -28.33 30.12 -22.57
N ALA A 38 -27.81 31.35 -22.68
CA ALA A 38 -26.37 31.59 -22.76
C ALA A 38 -25.62 31.07 -21.51
N HIS A 39 -26.22 31.20 -20.32
CA HIS A 39 -25.65 30.66 -19.08
C HIS A 39 -25.70 29.13 -19.02
N ALA A 40 -26.74 28.52 -19.56
CA ALA A 40 -26.85 27.07 -19.66
C ALA A 40 -25.82 26.49 -20.66
N GLU A 41 -25.66 27.14 -21.81
CA GLU A 41 -24.66 26.76 -22.81
C GLU A 41 -23.22 26.96 -22.31
N ALA A 42 -22.98 28.02 -21.53
CA ALA A 42 -21.68 28.23 -20.90
C ALA A 42 -21.37 27.12 -19.87
N ARG A 43 -22.35 26.73 -19.05
CA ARG A 43 -22.22 25.60 -18.10
C ARG A 43 -21.98 24.28 -18.82
N SER A 44 -22.78 23.96 -19.83
CA SER A 44 -22.62 22.73 -20.62
C SER A 44 -21.25 22.63 -21.28
N ARG A 45 -20.71 23.74 -21.81
CA ARG A 45 -19.35 23.78 -22.36
C ARG A 45 -18.27 23.56 -21.29
N ALA A 46 -18.43 24.16 -20.11
CA ALA A 46 -17.52 23.96 -19.00
C ALA A 46 -17.53 22.50 -18.51
N ASP A 47 -18.71 21.90 -18.39
CA ASP A 47 -18.86 20.50 -18.00
C ASP A 47 -18.24 19.55 -19.04
N ALA A 48 -18.46 19.81 -20.34
CA ALA A 48 -17.86 19.03 -21.41
C ALA A 48 -16.32 19.12 -21.38
N ALA A 49 -15.76 20.32 -21.16
CA ALA A 49 -14.31 20.48 -21.01
C ALA A 49 -13.77 19.71 -19.79
N ARG A 50 -14.49 19.72 -18.67
CA ARG A 50 -14.12 18.97 -17.46
C ARG A 50 -14.14 17.46 -17.68
N ILE A 51 -15.12 16.96 -18.43
CA ILE A 51 -15.20 15.52 -18.78
C ILE A 51 -14.01 15.12 -19.63
N VAL A 52 -13.62 15.93 -20.62
CA VAL A 52 -12.44 15.66 -21.46
C VAL A 52 -11.18 15.61 -20.61
N GLU A 53 -10.96 16.61 -19.75
CA GLU A 53 -9.80 16.68 -18.85
C GLU A 53 -9.71 15.46 -17.93
N LEU A 54 -10.82 15.08 -17.28
CA LEU A 54 -10.87 13.90 -16.41
C LEU A 54 -10.65 12.60 -17.18
N THR A 55 -11.15 12.51 -18.40
CA THR A 55 -10.96 11.34 -19.26
C THR A 55 -9.50 11.19 -19.68
N GLU A 56 -8.83 12.32 -20.01
CA GLU A 56 -7.41 12.34 -20.33
C GLU A 56 -6.56 11.99 -19.10
N ALA A 57 -6.87 12.55 -17.93
CA ALA A 57 -6.20 12.21 -16.68
C ALA A 57 -6.36 10.72 -16.33
N LEU A 58 -7.57 10.16 -16.51
CA LEU A 58 -7.83 8.74 -16.30
C LEU A 58 -7.05 7.87 -17.31
N ARG A 59 -6.98 8.30 -18.57
CA ARG A 59 -6.21 7.61 -19.61
C ARG A 59 -4.72 7.64 -19.27
N ALA A 60 -4.19 8.79 -18.85
CA ALA A 60 -2.82 8.98 -18.43
C ALA A 60 -2.48 8.08 -17.22
N ALA A 61 -3.34 8.07 -16.19
CA ALA A 61 -3.19 7.22 -15.00
C ALA A 61 -3.32 5.72 -15.30
N ARG A 62 -4.07 5.34 -16.34
CA ARG A 62 -4.14 3.96 -16.84
C ARG A 62 -2.92 3.58 -17.69
N SER A 63 -2.33 4.53 -18.39
CA SER A 63 -1.09 4.32 -19.16
C SER A 63 0.17 4.41 -18.31
N GLU A 64 0.04 4.87 -17.06
CA GLU A 64 1.12 4.82 -16.09
C GLU A 64 1.46 3.35 -15.81
N GLN A 65 2.66 2.95 -16.21
CA GLN A 65 3.11 1.58 -16.14
C GLN A 65 3.18 1.14 -14.67
N ILE A 66 2.32 0.19 -14.29
CA ILE A 66 2.35 -0.42 -12.96
C ILE A 66 3.67 -1.20 -12.83
N ARG A 67 4.44 -0.88 -11.79
CA ARG A 67 5.66 -1.60 -11.41
C ARG A 67 5.37 -2.51 -10.22
N GLY A 68 6.26 -3.46 -9.94
CA GLY A 68 6.06 -4.42 -8.85
C GLY A 68 5.93 -3.77 -7.48
N ASP A 69 6.54 -2.61 -7.25
CA ASP A 69 6.49 -1.82 -6.02
C ASP A 69 5.24 -0.93 -5.90
N ASP A 70 4.34 -0.98 -6.88
CA ASP A 70 3.13 -0.16 -6.88
C ASP A 70 2.20 -0.53 -5.70
N PRO A 71 1.78 0.44 -4.86
CA PRO A 71 0.90 0.18 -3.72
C PRO A 71 -0.42 -0.49 -4.10
N ARG A 72 -0.89 -0.33 -5.34
CA ARG A 72 -2.11 -0.98 -5.84
C ARG A 72 -1.97 -2.50 -5.93
N LEU A 73 -0.74 -3.03 -5.95
CA LEU A 73 -0.45 -4.46 -6.02
C LEU A 73 -0.27 -5.13 -4.66
N MET A 74 -0.39 -4.44 -3.53
CA MET A 74 -0.13 -5.04 -2.21
C MET A 74 -1.00 -6.27 -1.93
N GLU A 75 -2.30 -6.19 -2.19
CA GLU A 75 -3.23 -7.32 -1.99
C GLU A 75 -2.92 -8.47 -2.94
N PHE A 76 -2.53 -8.17 -4.18
CA PHE A 76 -2.09 -9.16 -5.16
C PHE A 76 -0.84 -9.90 -4.65
N TRP A 77 0.18 -9.18 -4.18
CA TRP A 77 1.41 -9.79 -3.67
C TRP A 77 1.17 -10.63 -2.43
N ALA A 78 0.29 -10.19 -1.52
CA ALA A 78 -0.08 -10.97 -0.34
C ALA A 78 -0.74 -12.31 -0.72
N ALA A 79 -1.73 -12.28 -1.61
CA ALA A 79 -2.41 -13.49 -2.08
C ALA A 79 -1.47 -14.41 -2.88
N ALA A 80 -0.60 -13.84 -3.71
CA ALA A 80 0.39 -14.60 -4.47
C ALA A 80 1.43 -15.28 -3.56
N GLN A 81 1.85 -14.62 -2.48
CA GLN A 81 2.74 -15.22 -1.49
C GLN A 81 2.08 -16.39 -0.76
N GLU A 82 0.81 -16.25 -0.36
CA GLU A 82 0.04 -17.32 0.29
C GLU A 82 -0.11 -18.54 -0.63
N ALA A 83 -0.52 -18.31 -1.89
CA ALA A 83 -0.65 -19.38 -2.87
C ALA A 83 0.69 -20.05 -3.20
N ALA A 84 1.79 -19.29 -3.30
CA ALA A 84 3.11 -19.85 -3.52
C ALA A 84 3.61 -20.67 -2.32
N THR A 85 3.24 -20.28 -1.10
CA THR A 85 3.56 -21.02 0.12
C THR A 85 2.80 -22.34 0.16
N GLU A 86 1.49 -22.33 -0.13
CA GLU A 86 0.67 -23.54 -0.19
C GLU A 86 1.14 -24.53 -1.28
N ALA A 87 1.63 -23.99 -2.40
CA ALA A 87 2.10 -24.79 -3.53
C ALA A 87 3.59 -25.17 -3.49
N GLU A 88 4.32 -24.84 -2.42
CA GLU A 88 5.78 -25.05 -2.31
C GLU A 88 6.58 -24.42 -3.48
N HIS A 89 6.11 -23.30 -4.01
CA HIS A 89 6.71 -22.58 -5.15
C HIS A 89 7.27 -21.22 -4.76
N CYS A 90 7.74 -21.11 -3.53
CA CYS A 90 8.14 -19.84 -2.96
C CYS A 90 9.34 -19.20 -3.68
N ASP A 91 10.21 -20.00 -4.31
CA ASP A 91 11.36 -19.48 -5.06
C ASP A 91 10.93 -18.83 -6.38
N VAL A 92 9.90 -19.36 -7.04
CA VAL A 92 9.31 -18.76 -8.24
C VAL A 92 8.66 -17.42 -7.92
N PHE A 93 8.00 -17.33 -6.76
CA PHE A 93 7.47 -16.06 -6.27
C PHE A 93 8.59 -15.03 -6.05
N ASP A 94 9.70 -15.44 -5.43
CA ASP A 94 10.83 -14.55 -5.17
C ASP A 94 11.46 -14.04 -6.48
N ASP A 95 11.69 -14.93 -7.46
CA ASP A 95 12.21 -14.56 -8.77
C ASP A 95 11.30 -13.57 -9.48
N LEU A 96 9.98 -13.79 -9.41
CA LEU A 96 8.99 -12.90 -10.01
C LEU A 96 8.95 -11.54 -9.31
N ALA A 97 8.94 -11.54 -7.98
CA ALA A 97 8.97 -10.32 -7.18
C ALA A 97 10.25 -9.52 -7.44
N GLU A 98 11.41 -10.17 -7.50
CA GLU A 98 12.67 -9.50 -7.82
C GLU A 98 12.67 -8.92 -9.25
N ALA A 99 12.26 -9.72 -10.25
CA ALA A 99 12.24 -9.28 -11.65
C ALA A 99 11.31 -8.09 -11.90
N LEU A 100 10.20 -8.02 -11.16
CA LEU A 100 9.20 -6.96 -11.31
C LEU A 100 9.40 -5.77 -10.36
N GLY A 101 10.33 -5.88 -9.40
CA GLY A 101 10.53 -4.87 -8.35
C GLY A 101 9.48 -4.92 -7.23
N GLY A 102 8.83 -6.07 -7.02
CA GLY A 102 7.87 -6.34 -5.96
C GLY A 102 8.46 -6.49 -4.56
N PRO A 103 7.61 -6.67 -3.55
CA PRO A 103 8.03 -6.80 -2.16
C PRO A 103 8.81 -8.10 -1.95
N ARG A 104 9.93 -8.01 -1.23
CA ARG A 104 10.68 -9.20 -0.77
C ARG A 104 10.00 -9.78 0.47
N ARG A 105 9.82 -11.10 0.51
CA ARG A 105 9.32 -11.77 1.72
C ARG A 105 10.39 -11.79 2.81
N SER A 106 9.96 -11.63 4.06
CA SER A 106 10.77 -12.06 5.20
C SER A 106 10.63 -13.58 5.31
N LYS A 107 11.75 -14.31 5.33
CA LYS A 107 11.76 -15.75 5.62
C LYS A 107 12.44 -15.96 6.96
N ASP A 108 11.88 -16.86 7.75
CA ASP A 108 12.58 -17.43 8.89
C ASP A 108 13.56 -18.49 8.34
N TYR A 109 14.80 -18.43 8.77
CA TYR A 109 15.84 -19.37 8.40
C TYR A 109 16.37 -20.05 9.65
N ASP A 110 16.37 -21.38 9.65
CA ASP A 110 17.09 -22.16 10.64
C ASP A 110 18.57 -22.22 10.26
N VAL A 111 19.41 -21.51 11.02
CA VAL A 111 20.85 -21.47 10.79
C VAL A 111 21.55 -22.33 11.83
N VAL A 112 22.18 -23.42 11.38
CA VAL A 112 23.06 -24.26 12.22
C VAL A 112 24.49 -23.75 12.11
N MET A 113 25.10 -23.43 13.25
CA MET A 113 26.49 -22.96 13.33
C MET A 113 27.30 -23.89 14.24
N TYR A 114 28.41 -24.42 13.73
CA TYR A 114 29.37 -25.20 14.51
C TYR A 114 30.41 -24.28 15.13
N VAL A 115 30.50 -24.29 16.46
CA VAL A 115 31.47 -23.47 17.22
C VAL A 115 32.47 -24.39 17.92
N ARG A 116 33.77 -24.15 17.71
CA ARG A 116 34.84 -24.80 18.48
C ARG A 116 35.39 -23.81 19.49
N ALA A 117 35.40 -24.19 20.77
CA ALA A 117 35.97 -23.40 21.85
C ALA A 117 37.08 -24.19 22.57
N THR A 118 38.12 -23.49 23.02
CA THR A 118 39.17 -24.05 23.88
C THR A 118 39.01 -23.45 25.26
N ILE A 119 38.83 -24.29 26.27
CA ILE A 119 38.66 -23.87 27.67
C ILE A 119 39.93 -24.24 28.42
N ARG A 120 40.55 -23.26 29.06
CA ARG A 120 41.69 -23.49 29.95
C ARG A 120 41.20 -23.69 31.37
N VAL A 121 41.51 -24.85 31.94
CA VAL A 121 41.23 -25.17 33.33
C VAL A 121 42.56 -25.19 34.07
N THR A 122 42.59 -24.53 35.23
CA THR A 122 43.75 -24.52 36.12
C THR A 122 43.32 -25.16 37.42
N ASP A 123 44.04 -26.18 37.85
CA ASP A 123 43.83 -26.83 39.13
C ASP A 123 45.10 -26.83 39.96
N THR A 124 44.96 -26.86 41.28
CA THR A 124 46.08 -26.80 42.23
C THR A 124 46.05 -28.03 43.13
N VAL A 125 46.93 -28.98 42.83
CA VAL A 125 47.07 -30.23 43.58
C VAL A 125 48.35 -30.23 44.42
N SER A 126 48.36 -31.00 45.50
CA SER A 126 49.57 -31.27 46.29
C SER A 126 50.16 -32.62 45.86
N ALA A 127 51.36 -32.61 45.31
CA ALA A 127 52.06 -33.80 44.83
C ALA A 127 53.57 -33.71 45.13
N THR A 128 54.24 -34.86 45.13
CA THR A 128 55.69 -34.95 45.32
C THR A 128 56.48 -34.86 44.01
N SER A 129 55.80 -34.95 42.86
CA SER A 129 56.39 -34.81 41.52
C SER A 129 55.38 -34.22 40.53
N SER A 130 55.88 -33.78 39.36
CA SER A 130 55.03 -33.26 38.27
C SER A 130 54.11 -34.35 37.71
N ASP A 131 54.65 -35.55 37.49
CA ASP A 131 53.89 -36.68 36.94
C ASP A 131 52.75 -37.11 37.88
N GLU A 132 53.00 -37.06 39.19
CA GLU A 132 51.98 -37.31 40.21
C GLU A 132 50.93 -36.19 40.25
N ALA A 133 51.34 -34.92 40.09
CA ALA A 133 50.42 -33.80 40.01
C ALA A 133 49.47 -33.93 38.80
N GLU A 134 50.01 -34.33 37.65
CA GLU A 134 49.22 -34.53 36.43
C GLU A 134 48.22 -35.68 36.58
N GLN A 135 48.62 -36.82 37.14
CA GLN A 135 47.70 -37.93 37.39
C GLN A 135 46.58 -37.58 38.37
N ILE A 136 46.88 -36.81 39.43
CA ILE A 136 45.85 -36.37 40.38
C ILE A 136 44.89 -35.41 39.68
N ALA A 137 45.41 -34.43 38.94
CA ALA A 137 44.58 -33.48 38.20
C ALA A 137 43.72 -34.16 37.13
N GLU A 138 44.23 -35.18 36.44
CA GLU A 138 43.47 -35.96 35.45
C GLU A 138 42.36 -36.78 36.12
N ALA A 139 42.60 -37.32 37.31
CA ALA A 139 41.59 -38.05 38.07
C ALA A 139 40.49 -37.14 38.64
N GLU A 140 40.82 -35.90 38.99
CA GLU A 140 39.87 -34.92 39.54
C GLU A 140 39.08 -34.18 38.43
N ILE A 141 39.74 -33.81 37.33
CA ILE A 141 39.10 -33.11 36.20
C ILE A 141 38.49 -34.14 35.24
N SER A 142 37.30 -34.62 35.60
CA SER A 142 36.52 -35.49 34.71
C SER A 142 35.78 -34.68 33.64
N THR A 143 35.64 -35.27 32.44
CA THR A 143 34.81 -34.71 31.36
C THR A 143 33.36 -34.45 31.80
N GLY A 144 32.84 -35.27 32.73
CA GLY A 144 31.52 -35.10 33.34
C GLY A 144 31.41 -33.80 34.15
N SER A 145 32.34 -33.54 35.07
CA SER A 145 32.36 -32.30 35.85
C SER A 145 32.53 -31.04 34.99
N LEU A 146 33.30 -31.13 33.90
CA LEU A 146 33.43 -30.03 32.94
C LEU A 146 32.13 -29.76 32.20
N LEU A 147 31.44 -30.80 31.73
CA LEU A 147 30.13 -30.70 31.09
C LEU A 147 29.08 -30.10 32.03
N ASP A 148 29.06 -30.57 33.28
CA ASP A 148 28.12 -30.09 34.28
C ASP A 148 28.39 -28.61 34.60
N SER A 149 29.66 -28.22 34.75
CA SER A 149 30.04 -26.82 34.95
C SER A 149 29.67 -25.94 33.76
N LEU A 150 29.84 -26.43 32.52
CA LEU A 150 29.44 -25.69 31.33
C LEU A 150 27.93 -25.49 31.26
N ARG A 151 27.17 -26.55 31.56
CA ARG A 151 25.70 -26.54 31.64
C ARG A 151 25.20 -25.54 32.67
N GLU A 152 25.70 -25.62 33.90
CA GLU A 152 25.37 -24.68 34.99
C GLU A 152 25.63 -23.21 34.60
N ASN A 153 26.56 -22.95 33.70
CA ASN A 153 26.88 -21.61 33.20
C ASN A 153 26.16 -21.24 31.88
N GLY A 154 25.09 -21.95 31.52
CA GLY A 154 24.20 -21.61 30.41
C GLY A 154 24.58 -22.22 29.06
N ALA A 155 25.45 -23.25 29.05
CA ALA A 155 25.72 -24.05 27.85
C ALA A 155 24.63 -25.11 27.58
N ASP A 156 23.56 -25.17 28.38
CA ASP A 156 22.42 -26.10 28.20
C ASP A 156 21.77 -26.00 26.81
N ARG A 157 21.90 -24.83 26.17
CA ARG A 157 21.39 -24.54 24.83
C ARG A 157 22.30 -25.02 23.70
N TRP A 158 23.46 -25.60 24.02
CA TRP A 158 24.42 -26.11 23.05
C TRP A 158 24.30 -27.62 22.94
N ASP A 159 24.18 -28.10 21.71
CA ASP A 159 24.36 -29.52 21.41
C ASP A 159 25.88 -29.77 21.28
N VAL A 160 26.44 -30.57 22.18
CA VAL A 160 27.88 -30.80 22.29
C VAL A 160 28.17 -32.21 21.79
N ASP A 161 28.63 -32.30 20.54
CA ASP A 161 28.94 -33.59 19.89
C ASP A 161 30.29 -34.16 20.33
N GLU A 162 31.31 -33.31 20.51
CA GLU A 162 32.68 -33.74 20.74
C GLU A 162 33.38 -32.92 21.84
N ILE A 163 34.04 -33.61 22.77
CA ILE A 163 34.91 -33.01 23.76
C ILE A 163 36.29 -33.64 23.65
N HIS A 164 37.28 -32.78 23.41
CA HIS A 164 38.68 -33.17 23.38
C HIS A 164 39.37 -32.53 24.59
N THR A 165 39.98 -33.34 25.44
CA THR A 165 40.84 -32.90 26.52
C THR A 165 42.30 -33.11 26.13
N SER A 166 43.15 -32.13 26.43
CA SER A 166 44.59 -32.21 26.19
C SER A 166 45.32 -31.46 27.31
N PHE A 167 46.37 -32.07 27.83
CA PHE A 167 47.28 -31.47 28.78
C PHE A 167 48.48 -30.86 28.03
N ALA A 168 49.01 -29.76 28.55
CA ALA A 168 50.06 -28.96 27.92
C ALA A 168 51.33 -28.92 28.78
#